data_AF-A0ABD7XBJ2-F1
#
_entry.id   AF-A0ABD7XBJ2-F1
#
_cell.length_a   1.000
_cell.length_b   1.000
_cell.length_c   1.000
_cell.angle_alpha   90.00
_cell.angle_beta   90.00
_cell.angle_gamma   90.00
#
_symmetry.space_group_name_H-M   'P 1'
#
loop_
_entity.id
_entity.type
_entity.pdbx_description
1 polymer ?
#
loop_
_entity_poly.entity_id
_entity_poly.type
_entity_poly.pdbx_seq_one_letter_code
_entity_poly.pdbx_strand_id
1 'polypeptide(L)'
;MQMKFTKELPVWLAPGIKPPESLTSDGWKASQKPPADYFNWFFSRTHGALKELQDSATHIEDFNAHKSNISNPHAVTATQVGLGNVLNQKQATKSEFDAHDQDNIRHITDVERNSWNGKAEKNHTQPWSTIVGIPDSTITKKGIVKLTDSVTSTDIMTAATPNSVKQVNDNANAAMASASSVNDNLTSHKIDYKNPHKVTSAQVGSYSKTETDDLFINKSEAENGLLVRKNIEITDLNNAIEPGVYSIPATGVENKPLPNSGSLIVNKDQGGIRQQFQTERTIFIRQFGGIPSNWTDWKEVAFITNVVNLTEPQSIAGTKNFIERPLVGGIEVATVDQLENEVILNTRSIGLADGVVALLDSIENYEALRIEYSYQSNSSSAQKIHLKSQSLTFRFSAINIYDDPASKGYDLLESLVDINKNQVKFNYSKVVAYTGAITEEKNWARIDCIIGIRRAPKLYKK
;
A
#
# COMPACT_ATOMS: atom_id res chain seq x y z
N MET A 1 139.07 103.82 -20.96
CA MET A 1 140.48 104.24 -21.03
C MET A 1 140.61 105.42 -20.09
N GLN A 2 141.32 105.26 -18.98
CA GLN A 2 141.39 106.27 -17.92
C GLN A 2 142.24 107.44 -18.45
N MET A 3 141.66 108.63 -18.69
CA MET A 3 142.48 109.85 -18.84
C MET A 3 142.97 110.26 -17.45
N LYS A 4 143.90 109.46 -16.90
CA LYS A 4 144.57 109.81 -15.65
C LYS A 4 145.65 110.80 -16.03
N PHE A 5 145.41 112.10 -15.83
CA PHE A 5 146.46 113.10 -15.98
C PHE A 5 147.55 112.80 -14.92
N THR A 6 148.73 112.37 -15.38
CA THR A 6 149.83 111.92 -14.50
C THR A 6 150.85 113.02 -14.21
N LYS A 7 150.76 114.15 -14.90
CA LYS A 7 151.66 115.29 -14.74
C LYS A 7 150.92 116.40 -14.02
N GLU A 8 151.55 116.92 -12.97
CA GLU A 8 151.06 118.12 -12.29
C GLU A 8 151.04 119.30 -13.27
N LEU A 9 149.97 120.08 -13.22
CA LEU A 9 149.88 121.28 -14.05
C LEU A 9 150.91 122.30 -13.60
N PRO A 10 151.65 122.95 -14.52
CA PRO A 10 152.46 124.10 -14.17
C PRO A 10 151.54 125.19 -13.62
N VAL A 11 151.70 125.51 -12.34
CA VAL A 11 150.87 126.49 -11.64
C VAL A 11 151.46 127.87 -11.86
N TRP A 12 150.71 128.73 -12.56
CA TRP A 12 151.06 130.14 -12.73
C TRP A 12 149.84 130.99 -12.38
N LEU A 13 149.88 131.64 -11.22
CA LEU A 13 148.73 132.39 -10.70
C LEU A 13 148.85 133.91 -10.92
N ALA A 14 150.01 134.41 -11.35
CA ALA A 14 150.18 135.83 -11.64
C ALA A 14 149.32 136.21 -12.88
N PRO A 15 148.35 137.13 -12.76
CA PRO A 15 147.33 137.35 -13.79
C PRO A 15 147.87 138.05 -15.05
N GLY A 16 148.92 138.87 -14.91
CA GLY A 16 149.51 139.64 -16.00
C GLY A 16 148.56 140.60 -16.70
N ILE A 17 148.98 141.12 -17.86
CA ILE A 17 148.21 142.00 -18.74
C ILE A 17 148.12 141.34 -20.11
N LYS A 18 146.93 141.36 -20.72
CA LYS A 18 146.74 140.82 -22.08
C LYS A 18 147.60 141.62 -23.07
N PRO A 19 148.42 140.98 -23.93
CA PRO A 19 149.12 141.68 -24.99
C PRO A 19 148.12 142.38 -25.94
N PRO A 20 148.49 143.51 -26.56
CA PRO A 20 147.66 144.15 -27.58
C PRO A 20 147.40 143.20 -28.75
N GLU A 21 146.31 143.45 -29.47
CA GLU A 21 145.79 142.55 -30.51
C GLU A 21 146.81 142.24 -31.61
N SER A 22 147.63 143.23 -31.98
CA SER A 22 148.73 143.05 -32.93
C SER A 22 149.72 141.96 -32.50
N LEU A 23 150.02 141.84 -31.21
CA LEU A 23 150.94 140.80 -30.71
C LEU A 23 150.27 139.45 -30.56
N THR A 24 148.97 139.41 -30.23
CA THR A 24 148.22 138.15 -30.20
C THR A 24 147.91 137.59 -31.58
N SER A 25 147.99 138.41 -32.64
CA SER A 25 147.77 138.00 -34.04
C SER A 25 149.08 137.76 -34.81
N ASP A 26 150.04 138.69 -34.74
CA ASP A 26 151.27 138.65 -35.55
C ASP A 26 152.45 137.95 -34.85
N GLY A 27 152.31 137.64 -33.56
CA GLY A 27 153.33 137.03 -32.72
C GLY A 27 154.53 137.95 -32.40
N TRP A 28 155.45 137.42 -31.60
CA TRP A 28 156.69 138.11 -31.25
C TRP A 28 157.63 138.21 -32.46
N LYS A 29 158.23 139.39 -32.69
CA LYS A 29 159.25 139.56 -33.73
C LYS A 29 160.65 139.26 -33.19
N ALA A 30 161.58 138.89 -34.07
CA ALA A 30 162.96 138.66 -33.69
C ALA A 30 163.55 139.89 -32.97
N SER A 31 164.27 139.65 -31.87
CA SER A 31 164.86 140.67 -30.98
C SER A 31 163.88 141.55 -30.18
N GLN A 32 162.57 141.29 -30.23
CA GLN A 32 161.59 141.93 -29.36
C GLN A 32 161.70 141.39 -27.92
N LYS A 33 161.65 142.27 -26.92
CA LYS A 33 161.66 141.92 -25.49
C LYS A 33 160.30 142.25 -24.85
N PRO A 34 159.36 141.30 -24.79
CA PRO A 34 158.03 141.57 -24.25
C PRO A 34 158.05 141.82 -22.74
N PRO A 35 157.12 142.65 -22.20
CA PRO A 35 156.91 142.79 -20.76
C PRO A 35 156.58 141.45 -20.08
N ALA A 36 157.06 141.27 -18.84
CA ALA A 36 156.77 140.07 -18.04
C ALA A 36 155.26 139.86 -17.83
N ASP A 37 154.47 140.93 -17.75
CA ASP A 37 153.01 140.85 -17.59
C ASP A 37 152.32 140.14 -18.76
N TYR A 38 152.87 140.22 -19.96
CA TYR A 38 152.32 139.53 -21.13
C TYR A 38 152.52 138.02 -21.02
N PHE A 39 153.69 137.59 -20.53
CA PHE A 39 153.97 136.20 -20.22
C PHE A 39 153.13 135.69 -19.05
N ASN A 40 153.01 136.49 -17.98
CA ASN A 40 152.15 136.16 -16.84
C ASN A 40 150.71 135.88 -17.28
N TRP A 41 150.14 136.73 -18.13
CA TRP A 41 148.79 136.54 -18.66
C TRP A 41 148.66 135.26 -19.48
N PHE A 42 149.62 134.98 -20.36
CA PHE A 42 149.61 133.77 -21.17
C PHE A 42 149.71 132.49 -20.30
N PHE A 43 150.65 132.44 -19.37
CA PHE A 43 150.85 131.28 -18.50
C PHE A 43 149.68 131.06 -17.54
N SER A 44 149.15 132.14 -16.96
CA SER A 44 147.97 132.08 -16.07
C SER A 44 146.74 131.53 -16.78
N ARG A 45 146.43 132.03 -17.98
CA ARG A 45 145.29 131.57 -18.76
C ARG A 45 145.47 130.14 -19.26
N THR A 46 146.69 129.78 -19.67
CA THR A 46 147.02 128.41 -20.07
C THR A 46 146.83 127.44 -18.90
N HIS A 47 147.32 127.78 -17.70
CA HIS A 47 147.10 126.99 -16.49
C HIS A 47 145.61 126.82 -16.18
N GLY A 48 144.84 127.92 -16.16
CA GLY A 48 143.41 127.89 -15.87
C GLY A 48 142.61 127.02 -16.85
N ALA A 49 142.83 127.18 -18.15
CA ALA A 49 142.17 126.38 -19.18
C ALA A 49 142.53 124.88 -19.06
N LEU A 50 143.79 124.56 -18.76
CA LEU A 50 144.20 123.17 -18.56
C LEU A 50 143.57 122.57 -17.29
N LYS A 51 143.42 123.34 -16.22
CA LYS A 51 142.74 122.89 -14.99
C LYS A 51 141.26 122.61 -15.23
N GLU A 52 140.56 123.51 -15.92
CA GLU A 52 139.13 123.31 -16.27
C GLU A 52 138.92 122.04 -17.12
N LEU A 53 139.83 121.76 -18.07
CA LEU A 53 139.80 120.53 -18.85
C LEU A 53 140.05 119.27 -18.00
N GLN A 54 140.96 119.33 -17.03
CA GLN A 54 141.19 118.21 -16.11
C GLN A 54 139.99 117.95 -15.20
N ASP A 55 139.40 119.01 -14.62
CA ASP A 55 138.24 118.91 -13.73
C ASP A 55 136.98 118.43 -14.48
N SER A 56 136.79 118.83 -15.74
CA SER A 56 135.62 118.41 -16.54
C SER A 56 135.75 116.98 -17.10
N ALA A 57 136.95 116.39 -17.08
CA ALA A 57 137.18 115.04 -17.60
C ALA A 57 136.75 113.91 -16.64
N THR A 58 136.30 114.22 -15.43
CA THR A 58 135.89 113.23 -14.42
C THR A 58 134.42 112.83 -14.55
N HIS A 59 134.05 112.15 -15.65
CA HIS A 59 132.75 111.45 -15.83
C HIS A 59 132.92 109.93 -16.01
N ILE A 60 133.97 109.36 -15.42
CA ILE A 60 134.34 107.95 -15.59
C ILE A 60 133.39 107.00 -14.83
N GLU A 61 132.80 107.44 -13.71
CA GLU A 61 131.91 106.61 -12.89
C GLU A 61 130.59 106.30 -13.62
N ASP A 62 129.96 107.30 -14.23
CA ASP A 62 128.69 107.14 -14.98
C ASP A 62 128.82 106.19 -16.17
N PHE A 63 129.90 106.32 -16.95
CA PHE A 63 130.15 105.45 -18.10
C PHE A 63 130.37 103.99 -17.69
N ASN A 64 131.14 103.76 -16.61
CA ASN A 64 131.38 102.41 -16.12
C ASN A 64 130.10 101.79 -15.54
N ALA A 65 129.27 102.56 -14.83
CA ALA A 65 127.98 102.11 -14.33
C ALA A 65 127.04 101.69 -15.47
N HIS A 66 126.95 102.51 -16.53
CA HIS A 66 126.15 102.18 -17.71
C HIS A 66 126.68 100.94 -18.44
N LYS A 67 127.99 100.84 -18.67
CA LYS A 67 128.63 99.68 -19.32
C LYS A 67 128.37 98.36 -18.57
N SER A 68 128.27 98.39 -17.25
CA SER A 68 127.97 97.19 -16.43
C SER A 68 126.47 96.88 -16.31
N ASN A 69 125.58 97.74 -16.78
CA ASN A 69 124.14 97.53 -16.66
C ASN A 69 123.65 96.51 -17.70
N ILE A 70 123.37 95.29 -17.24
CA ILE A 70 122.77 94.20 -18.03
C ILE A 70 121.24 94.13 -17.89
N SER A 71 120.60 95.15 -17.31
CA SER A 71 119.15 95.27 -17.35
C SER A 71 118.72 95.79 -18.72
N ASN A 72 117.51 95.43 -19.14
CA ASN A 72 116.86 95.91 -20.36
C ASN A 72 117.08 97.43 -20.51
N PRO A 73 117.80 97.92 -21.55
CA PRO A 73 117.93 97.35 -22.90
C PRO A 73 119.03 96.30 -23.16
N HIS A 74 119.98 96.08 -22.26
CA HIS A 74 121.04 95.10 -22.51
C HIS A 74 120.63 93.71 -22.01
N ALA A 75 120.96 92.65 -22.76
CA ALA A 75 120.77 91.24 -22.37
C ALA A 75 119.34 90.82 -21.99
N VAL A 76 118.33 91.19 -22.79
CA VAL A 76 116.91 90.85 -22.54
C VAL A 76 116.65 89.33 -22.62
N THR A 77 116.06 88.77 -21.57
CA THR A 77 115.65 87.37 -21.40
C THR A 77 114.16 87.17 -21.71
N ALA A 78 113.74 85.94 -21.99
CA ALA A 78 112.32 85.61 -22.20
C ALA A 78 111.45 86.03 -20.99
N THR A 79 111.99 85.93 -19.77
CA THR A 79 111.32 86.40 -18.56
C THR A 79 111.11 87.92 -18.57
N GLN A 80 112.11 88.70 -19.02
CA GLN A 80 112.02 90.17 -19.07
C GLN A 80 110.95 90.70 -20.04
N VAL A 81 110.50 89.88 -21.00
CA VAL A 81 109.39 90.22 -21.94
C VAL A 81 108.10 89.43 -21.67
N GLY A 82 108.00 88.71 -20.53
CA GLY A 82 106.79 87.97 -20.15
C GLY A 82 106.57 86.63 -20.86
N LEU A 83 107.59 86.10 -21.54
CA LEU A 83 107.54 84.85 -22.31
C LEU A 83 108.22 83.66 -21.60
N GLY A 84 108.49 83.76 -20.28
CA GLY A 84 109.26 82.76 -19.54
C GLY A 84 108.69 81.33 -19.53
N ASN A 85 107.37 81.18 -19.71
CA ASN A 85 106.70 79.87 -19.75
C ASN A 85 106.55 79.29 -21.17
N VAL A 86 106.98 80.02 -22.20
CA VAL A 86 106.85 79.57 -23.59
C VAL A 86 108.02 78.64 -23.92
N LEU A 87 107.70 77.36 -24.17
CA LEU A 87 108.67 76.36 -24.63
C LEU A 87 109.12 76.67 -26.07
N ASN A 88 110.41 76.50 -26.35
CA ASN A 88 110.97 76.71 -27.68
C ASN A 88 110.81 75.45 -28.57
N GLN A 89 109.56 75.01 -28.74
CA GLN A 89 109.19 73.85 -29.57
C GLN A 89 108.34 74.29 -30.76
N LYS A 90 108.33 73.49 -31.82
CA LYS A 90 107.51 73.75 -33.01
C LYS A 90 106.03 73.61 -32.63
N GLN A 91 105.34 74.72 -32.40
CA GLN A 91 103.90 74.75 -32.17
C GLN A 91 103.16 74.61 -33.50
N ALA A 92 102.00 73.97 -33.49
CA ALA A 92 101.08 74.00 -34.62
C ALA A 92 100.73 75.46 -34.94
N THR A 93 100.64 75.79 -36.21
CA THR A 93 100.11 77.07 -36.63
C THR A 93 98.66 77.20 -36.16
N LYS A 94 98.17 78.42 -35.96
CA LYS A 94 96.75 78.66 -35.63
C LYS A 94 95.83 77.98 -36.65
N SER A 95 96.23 77.97 -37.92
CA SER A 95 95.50 77.30 -38.99
C SER A 95 95.43 75.78 -38.81
N GLU A 96 96.54 75.12 -38.46
CA GLU A 96 96.55 73.67 -38.20
C GLU A 96 95.74 73.31 -36.95
N PHE A 97 95.82 74.13 -35.90
CA PHE A 97 95.01 73.96 -34.70
C PHE A 97 93.52 74.09 -35.02
N ASP A 98 93.12 75.13 -35.74
CA ASP A 98 91.73 75.38 -36.10
C ASP A 98 91.18 74.31 -37.06
N ALA A 99 91.99 73.84 -38.01
CA ALA A 99 91.61 72.75 -38.91
C ALA A 99 91.35 71.46 -38.13
N HIS A 100 92.17 71.15 -37.13
CA HIS A 100 91.95 70.00 -36.26
C HIS A 100 90.69 70.19 -35.39
N ASP A 101 90.47 71.38 -34.80
CA ASP A 101 89.29 71.69 -33.97
C ASP A 101 87.96 71.58 -34.72
N GLN A 102 87.95 71.92 -36.01
CA GLN A 102 86.77 71.83 -36.88
C GLN A 102 86.53 70.43 -37.47
N ASP A 103 87.40 69.46 -37.21
CA ASP A 103 87.23 68.08 -37.67
C ASP A 103 86.24 67.30 -36.79
N ASN A 104 84.99 67.20 -37.27
CA ASN A 104 83.91 66.45 -36.62
C ASN A 104 84.08 64.92 -36.70
N ILE A 105 85.04 64.43 -37.48
CA ILE A 105 85.34 63.00 -37.71
C ILE A 105 86.67 62.64 -37.01
N ARG A 106 87.04 63.35 -35.95
CA ARG A 106 88.22 63.01 -35.17
C ARG A 106 88.02 61.67 -34.43
N HIS A 107 89.10 60.88 -34.35
CA HIS A 107 89.27 59.65 -33.54
C HIS A 107 88.51 58.38 -33.99
N ILE A 108 87.35 58.49 -34.63
CA ILE A 108 86.65 57.36 -35.27
C ILE A 108 86.00 57.81 -36.59
N THR A 109 86.08 56.95 -37.60
CA THR A 109 85.43 57.18 -38.89
C THR A 109 83.91 57.04 -38.78
N ASP A 110 83.18 57.65 -39.71
CA ASP A 110 81.72 57.45 -39.83
C ASP A 110 81.35 55.97 -40.02
N VAL A 111 82.23 55.20 -40.68
CA VAL A 111 82.07 53.75 -40.89
C VAL A 111 82.10 53.00 -39.56
N GLU A 112 83.07 53.29 -38.70
CA GLU A 112 83.19 52.66 -37.38
C GLU A 112 82.00 53.00 -36.48
N ARG A 113 81.58 54.27 -36.49
CA ARG A 113 80.42 54.75 -35.71
C ARG A 113 79.12 54.04 -36.12
N ASN A 114 78.87 53.93 -37.43
CA ASN A 114 77.69 53.23 -37.96
C ASN A 114 77.73 51.73 -37.66
N SER A 115 78.91 51.11 -37.77
CA SER A 115 79.11 49.71 -37.42
C SER A 115 78.77 49.42 -35.96
N TRP A 116 79.20 50.28 -35.03
CA TRP A 116 78.94 50.08 -33.60
C TRP A 116 77.47 50.30 -33.22
N ASN A 117 76.83 51.33 -33.79
CA ASN A 117 75.41 51.60 -33.55
C ASN A 117 74.49 50.50 -34.11
N GLY A 118 74.95 49.71 -35.09
CA GLY A 118 74.20 48.60 -35.68
C GLY A 118 74.40 47.23 -35.03
N LYS A 119 75.25 47.10 -34.00
CA LYS A 119 75.57 45.78 -33.40
C LYS A 119 74.46 45.15 -32.56
N ALA A 120 73.45 45.91 -32.14
CA ALA A 120 72.26 45.36 -31.49
C ALA A 120 71.05 46.30 -31.65
N GLU A 121 69.91 45.74 -32.05
CA GLU A 121 68.65 46.48 -32.06
C GLU A 121 68.11 46.68 -30.63
N LYS A 122 67.49 47.84 -30.38
CA LYS A 122 66.85 48.17 -29.08
C LYS A 122 65.78 47.14 -28.68
N ASN A 123 65.12 46.54 -29.65
CA ASN A 123 64.28 45.35 -29.51
C ASN A 123 64.83 44.31 -30.49
N HIS A 124 65.28 43.16 -30.02
CA HIS A 124 65.72 42.07 -30.87
C HIS A 124 65.00 40.78 -30.49
N THR A 125 64.84 39.87 -31.47
CA THR A 125 64.28 38.54 -31.26
C THR A 125 65.38 37.49 -31.42
N GLN A 126 65.48 36.56 -30.47
CA GLN A 126 66.37 35.38 -30.58
C GLN A 126 65.55 34.18 -31.05
N PRO A 127 66.01 33.39 -32.03
CA PRO A 127 65.42 32.10 -32.33
C PRO A 127 65.43 31.22 -31.08
N TRP A 128 64.32 30.54 -30.77
CA TRP A 128 64.24 29.69 -29.58
C TRP A 128 65.35 28.63 -29.52
N SER A 129 65.82 28.16 -30.67
CA SER A 129 66.91 27.18 -30.79
C SER A 129 68.27 27.66 -30.25
N THR A 130 68.50 28.96 -30.11
CA THR A 130 69.74 29.51 -29.56
C THR A 130 69.68 29.74 -28.05
N ILE A 131 68.51 29.56 -27.43
CA ILE A 131 68.31 29.75 -25.98
C ILE A 131 68.53 28.40 -25.28
N VAL A 132 69.65 28.28 -24.56
CA VAL A 132 70.04 27.06 -23.83
C VAL A 132 70.01 27.27 -22.31
N GLY A 133 69.84 26.19 -21.53
CA GLY A 133 69.91 26.24 -20.06
C GLY A 133 68.61 26.68 -19.35
N ILE A 134 67.45 26.61 -20.02
CA ILE A 134 66.15 26.87 -19.38
C ILE A 134 65.76 25.63 -18.55
N PRO A 135 65.57 25.76 -17.22
CA PRO A 135 65.13 24.63 -16.40
C PRO A 135 63.64 24.31 -16.60
N ASP A 136 63.27 23.06 -16.38
CA ASP A 136 61.86 22.66 -16.25
C ASP A 136 61.23 23.34 -15.03
N SER A 137 59.95 23.66 -15.10
CA SER A 137 59.25 24.20 -13.93
C SER A 137 59.06 23.14 -12.87
N THR A 138 59.21 23.55 -11.60
CA THR A 138 58.86 22.74 -10.43
C THR A 138 57.81 23.45 -9.59
N ILE A 139 57.33 22.80 -8.53
CA ILE A 139 56.42 23.42 -7.55
C ILE A 139 57.06 24.57 -6.75
N THR A 140 58.39 24.75 -6.85
CA THR A 140 59.15 25.78 -6.11
C THR A 140 59.98 26.71 -7.00
N LYS A 141 60.19 26.37 -8.28
CA LYS A 141 61.01 27.14 -9.21
C LYS A 141 60.30 27.28 -10.55
N LYS A 142 60.26 28.51 -11.09
CA LYS A 142 59.72 28.79 -12.43
C LYS A 142 60.58 28.14 -13.51
N GLY A 143 59.95 27.62 -14.56
CA GLY A 143 60.58 27.04 -15.74
C GLY A 143 59.57 26.83 -16.86
N ILE A 144 59.94 26.06 -17.89
CA ILE A 144 59.02 25.66 -18.98
C ILE A 144 58.37 24.32 -18.65
N VAL A 145 57.12 24.11 -19.08
CA VAL A 145 56.38 22.84 -18.89
C VAL A 145 55.64 22.51 -20.18
N LYS A 146 55.66 21.24 -20.57
CA LYS A 146 54.86 20.73 -21.68
C LYS A 146 53.43 20.46 -21.22
N LEU A 147 52.44 20.91 -21.99
CA LEU A 147 51.02 20.67 -21.67
C LEU A 147 50.51 19.40 -22.36
N THR A 148 49.60 18.68 -21.70
CA THR A 148 48.93 17.49 -22.24
C THR A 148 47.42 17.63 -22.12
N ASP A 149 46.75 17.52 -23.27
CA ASP A 149 45.29 17.60 -23.39
C ASP A 149 44.64 16.21 -23.40
N SER A 150 44.79 15.47 -22.31
CA SER A 150 44.21 14.12 -22.17
C SER A 150 43.86 13.84 -20.71
N VAL A 151 42.71 13.19 -20.50
CA VAL A 151 42.25 12.73 -19.18
C VAL A 151 42.71 11.31 -18.83
N THR A 152 43.43 10.65 -19.74
CA THR A 152 43.94 9.28 -19.55
C THR A 152 45.47 9.21 -19.60
N SER A 153 46.15 10.35 -19.69
CA SER A 153 47.61 10.41 -19.70
C SER A 153 48.17 9.91 -18.37
N THR A 154 49.24 9.11 -18.43
CA THR A 154 50.04 8.69 -17.28
C THR A 154 51.35 9.46 -17.16
N ASP A 155 51.60 10.44 -18.05
CA ASP A 155 52.83 11.24 -18.09
C ASP A 155 52.86 12.27 -16.96
N ILE A 156 53.79 12.06 -16.02
CA ILE A 156 54.01 12.93 -14.85
C ILE A 156 54.89 14.16 -15.14
N MET A 157 55.46 14.27 -16.35
CA MET A 157 56.32 15.38 -16.77
C MET A 157 55.55 16.49 -17.49
N THR A 158 54.23 16.36 -17.63
CA THR A 158 53.38 17.32 -18.34
C THR A 158 52.29 17.88 -17.43
N ALA A 159 51.90 19.13 -17.66
CA ALA A 159 50.77 19.73 -16.96
C ALA A 159 49.47 19.57 -17.76
N ALA A 160 48.36 19.42 -17.05
CA ALA A 160 47.03 19.33 -17.66
C ALA A 160 46.66 20.67 -18.32
N THR A 161 45.96 20.59 -19.46
CA THR A 161 45.32 21.75 -20.09
C THR A 161 44.01 22.10 -19.37
N PRO A 162 43.49 23.33 -19.53
CA PRO A 162 42.15 23.68 -19.06
C PRO A 162 41.05 22.75 -19.61
N ASN A 163 41.21 22.24 -20.83
CA ASN A 163 40.26 21.35 -21.47
C ASN A 163 40.23 19.94 -20.83
N SER A 164 41.39 19.35 -20.53
CA SER A 164 41.42 18.05 -19.84
C SER A 164 40.91 18.14 -18.40
N VAL A 165 41.19 19.24 -17.69
CA VAL A 165 40.62 19.49 -16.36
C VAL A 165 39.09 19.65 -16.44
N LYS A 166 38.58 20.39 -17.43
CA LYS A 166 37.14 20.53 -17.64
C LYS A 166 36.47 19.17 -17.91
N GLN A 167 37.06 18.34 -18.77
CA GLN A 167 36.51 17.00 -19.06
C GLN A 167 36.46 16.11 -17.81
N VAL A 168 37.49 16.13 -16.96
CA VAL A 168 37.46 15.38 -15.69
C VAL A 168 36.33 15.89 -14.79
N ASN A 169 36.15 17.21 -14.69
CA ASN A 169 35.09 17.80 -13.89
C ASN A 169 33.69 17.45 -14.43
N ASP A 170 33.51 17.49 -15.75
CA ASP A 170 32.25 17.10 -16.40
C ASP A 170 31.95 15.62 -16.17
N ASN A 171 32.96 14.74 -16.31
CA ASN A 171 32.83 13.31 -16.03
C ASN A 171 32.48 13.03 -14.57
N ALA A 172 33.11 13.75 -13.62
CA ALA A 172 32.80 13.64 -12.21
C ALA A 172 31.35 14.07 -11.92
N ASN A 173 30.90 15.18 -12.50
CA ASN A 173 29.51 15.65 -12.36
C ASN A 173 28.50 14.67 -12.96
N ALA A 174 28.79 14.09 -14.12
CA ALA A 174 27.96 13.06 -14.74
C ALA A 174 27.88 11.79 -13.89
N ALA A 175 28.99 11.37 -13.29
CA ALA A 175 29.03 10.24 -12.37
C ALA A 175 28.21 10.52 -11.09
N MET A 176 28.31 11.73 -10.51
CA MET A 176 27.49 12.12 -9.36
C MET A 176 26.00 12.10 -9.70
N ALA A 177 25.61 12.64 -10.86
CA ALA A 177 24.22 12.61 -11.31
C ALA A 177 23.69 11.18 -11.46
N SER A 178 24.52 10.29 -12.02
CA SER A 178 24.19 8.86 -12.16
C SER A 178 24.03 8.19 -10.79
N ALA A 179 24.92 8.47 -9.84
CA ALA A 179 24.83 7.96 -8.47
C ALA A 179 23.58 8.47 -7.74
N SER A 180 23.23 9.75 -7.87
CA SER A 180 22.00 10.33 -7.34
C SER A 180 20.77 9.64 -7.93
N SER A 181 20.72 9.44 -9.24
CA SER A 181 19.60 8.72 -9.89
C SER A 181 19.45 7.28 -9.39
N VAL A 182 20.56 6.56 -9.21
CA VAL A 182 20.54 5.22 -8.60
C VAL A 182 19.98 5.27 -7.18
N ASN A 183 20.39 6.25 -6.38
CA ASN A 183 19.89 6.43 -5.02
C ASN A 183 18.40 6.77 -4.98
N ASP A 184 17.91 7.59 -5.90
CA ASP A 184 16.48 7.93 -6.03
C ASP A 184 15.65 6.71 -6.43
N ASN A 185 16.15 5.92 -7.38
CA ASN A 185 15.55 4.64 -7.77
C ASN A 185 15.50 3.65 -6.60
N LEU A 186 16.59 3.53 -5.82
CA LEU A 186 16.65 2.66 -4.65
C LEU A 186 15.69 3.13 -3.55
N THR A 187 15.63 4.44 -3.31
CA THR A 187 14.73 5.05 -2.34
C THR A 187 13.27 4.80 -2.74
N SER A 188 12.95 4.98 -4.02
CA SER A 188 11.62 4.70 -4.58
C SER A 188 11.28 3.22 -4.48
N HIS A 189 12.20 2.33 -4.82
CA HIS A 189 12.01 0.88 -4.71
C HIS A 189 11.83 0.43 -3.24
N LYS A 190 12.56 1.03 -2.29
CA LYS A 190 12.46 0.70 -0.85
C LYS A 190 11.07 0.95 -0.27
N ILE A 191 10.34 1.92 -0.83
CA ILE A 191 8.97 2.26 -0.39
C ILE A 191 7.90 1.69 -1.31
N ASP A 192 8.28 1.06 -2.44
CA ASP A 192 7.34 0.41 -3.33
C ASP A 192 6.91 -0.95 -2.77
N TYR A 193 5.66 -1.01 -2.31
CA TYR A 193 5.00 -2.23 -1.85
C TYR A 193 4.05 -2.81 -2.90
N LYS A 194 4.19 -2.41 -4.17
CA LYS A 194 3.55 -3.14 -5.26
C LYS A 194 4.30 -4.45 -5.48
N ASN A 195 3.56 -5.48 -5.89
CA ASN A 195 4.08 -6.82 -6.20
C ASN A 195 5.32 -6.69 -7.11
N PRO A 196 6.54 -7.06 -6.64
CA PRO A 196 6.84 -8.19 -5.75
C PRO A 196 6.96 -7.96 -4.23
N HIS A 197 6.98 -6.72 -3.72
CA HIS A 197 7.21 -6.50 -2.28
C HIS A 197 5.88 -6.45 -1.51
N LYS A 198 5.75 -7.24 -0.44
CA LYS A 198 4.55 -7.31 0.41
C LYS A 198 3.26 -7.65 -0.36
N VAL A 199 3.34 -8.62 -1.27
CA VAL A 199 2.19 -9.11 -2.05
C VAL A 199 1.02 -9.46 -1.14
N THR A 200 -0.10 -8.78 -1.33
CA THR A 200 -1.36 -9.07 -0.61
C THR A 200 -2.14 -10.16 -1.33
N SER A 201 -3.03 -10.86 -0.62
CA SER A 201 -3.96 -11.83 -1.24
C SER A 201 -4.76 -11.19 -2.38
N ALA A 202 -5.17 -9.93 -2.22
CA ALA A 202 -5.84 -9.16 -3.26
C ALA A 202 -4.99 -8.96 -4.52
N GLN A 203 -3.68 -8.71 -4.38
CA GLN A 203 -2.76 -8.50 -5.52
C GLN A 203 -2.55 -9.77 -6.37
N VAL A 204 -2.85 -10.96 -5.85
CA VAL A 204 -2.77 -12.24 -6.58
C VAL A 204 -4.15 -12.82 -6.94
N GLY A 205 -5.23 -12.09 -6.67
CA GLY A 205 -6.60 -12.54 -6.93
C GLY A 205 -7.10 -13.64 -5.99
N SER A 206 -6.49 -13.79 -4.81
CA SER A 206 -6.99 -14.69 -3.76
C SER A 206 -8.10 -14.01 -2.96
N TYR A 207 -9.09 -14.80 -2.52
CA TYR A 207 -10.12 -14.34 -1.61
C TYR A 207 -9.51 -13.78 -0.32
N SER A 208 -10.11 -12.71 0.19
CA SER A 208 -9.86 -12.22 1.55
C SER A 208 -10.31 -13.25 2.59
N LYS A 209 -9.84 -13.07 3.83
CA LYS A 209 -10.32 -13.88 4.94
C LYS A 209 -11.84 -13.79 5.08
N THR A 210 -12.40 -12.60 4.98
CA THR A 210 -13.85 -12.36 5.07
C THR A 210 -14.60 -13.07 3.93
N GLU A 211 -14.17 -12.91 2.68
CA GLU A 211 -14.80 -13.63 1.56
C GLU A 211 -14.69 -15.15 1.72
N THR A 212 -13.59 -15.64 2.29
CA THR A 212 -13.43 -17.06 2.59
C THR A 212 -14.41 -17.50 3.69
N ASP A 213 -14.52 -16.72 4.76
CA ASP A 213 -15.42 -17.00 5.87
C ASP A 213 -16.92 -16.93 5.43
N ASP A 214 -17.24 -16.12 4.42
CA ASP A 214 -18.60 -16.01 3.84
C ASP A 214 -18.90 -17.11 2.80
N LEU A 215 -17.91 -17.53 2.02
CA LEU A 215 -18.10 -18.49 0.91
C LEU A 215 -17.96 -19.96 1.33
N PHE A 216 -17.27 -20.25 2.43
CA PHE A 216 -16.97 -21.62 2.85
C PHE A 216 -17.55 -21.94 4.22
N ILE A 217 -18.10 -23.15 4.37
CA ILE A 217 -18.57 -23.68 5.66
C ILE A 217 -17.39 -23.82 6.64
N ASN A 218 -17.62 -23.56 7.93
CA ASN A 218 -16.55 -23.76 8.92
C ASN A 218 -16.21 -25.24 9.07
N LYS A 219 -14.93 -25.55 9.31
CA LYS A 219 -14.48 -26.93 9.56
C LYS A 219 -15.30 -27.63 10.65
N SER A 220 -15.59 -26.92 11.75
CA SER A 220 -16.38 -27.46 12.86
C SER A 220 -17.82 -27.81 12.45
N GLU A 221 -18.43 -27.00 11.59
CA GLU A 221 -19.77 -27.23 11.04
C GLU A 221 -19.78 -28.39 10.05
N ALA A 222 -18.72 -28.53 9.24
CA ALA A 222 -18.53 -29.66 8.35
C ALA A 222 -18.30 -30.99 9.09
N GLU A 223 -17.68 -30.96 10.27
CA GLU A 223 -17.39 -32.15 11.11
C GLU A 223 -18.53 -32.51 12.07
N ASN A 224 -19.37 -31.54 12.44
CA ASN A 224 -20.47 -31.71 13.40
C ASN A 224 -21.86 -31.46 12.83
N GLY A 225 -21.96 -31.30 11.52
CA GLY A 225 -23.22 -31.14 10.82
C GLY A 225 -24.15 -32.34 10.97
N LEU A 226 -25.44 -32.10 10.80
CA LEU A 226 -26.50 -33.08 10.98
C LEU A 226 -26.35 -34.35 10.12
N LEU A 227 -25.79 -34.22 8.91
CA LEU A 227 -25.63 -35.33 7.97
C LEU A 227 -24.21 -35.93 7.97
N VAL A 228 -23.40 -35.59 8.96
CA VAL A 228 -22.06 -36.16 9.11
C VAL A 228 -22.17 -37.56 9.72
N ARG A 229 -21.55 -38.54 9.07
CA ARG A 229 -21.42 -39.89 9.64
C ARG A 229 -20.51 -39.83 10.86
N LYS A 230 -21.03 -40.18 12.03
CA LYS A 230 -20.26 -40.31 13.26
C LYS A 230 -19.63 -41.70 13.32
N ASN A 231 -18.30 -41.75 13.36
CA ASN A 231 -17.53 -42.98 13.50
C ASN A 231 -17.18 -43.25 14.97
N ILE A 232 -18.21 -43.35 15.82
CA ILE A 232 -18.09 -43.64 17.24
C ILE A 232 -18.98 -44.83 17.57
N GLU A 233 -18.48 -45.69 18.46
CA GLU A 233 -19.25 -46.80 18.99
C GLU A 233 -20.27 -46.29 20.02
N ILE A 234 -21.54 -46.62 19.85
CA ILE A 234 -22.61 -46.32 20.80
C ILE A 234 -23.07 -47.62 21.43
N THR A 235 -22.97 -47.70 22.75
CA THR A 235 -23.46 -48.83 23.56
C THR A 235 -24.86 -48.62 24.13
N ASP A 236 -25.35 -47.38 24.13
CA ASP A 236 -26.72 -47.01 24.54
C ASP A 236 -27.20 -45.83 23.69
N LEU A 237 -28.35 -45.98 23.02
CA LEU A 237 -28.93 -44.92 22.19
C LEU A 237 -29.28 -43.65 22.98
N ASN A 238 -29.45 -43.71 24.30
CA ASN A 238 -29.66 -42.51 25.13
C ASN A 238 -28.43 -41.59 25.15
N ASN A 239 -27.23 -42.13 24.92
CA ASN A 239 -25.97 -41.37 24.91
C ASN A 239 -25.70 -40.69 23.54
N ALA A 240 -26.46 -41.04 22.51
CA ALA A 240 -26.33 -40.47 21.18
C ALA A 240 -27.03 -39.09 21.10
N ILE A 241 -26.40 -38.09 21.69
CA ILE A 241 -26.96 -36.74 21.87
C ILE A 241 -26.44 -35.71 20.85
N GLU A 242 -25.33 -36.02 20.18
CA GLU A 242 -24.72 -35.10 19.23
C GLU A 242 -25.34 -35.26 17.83
N PRO A 243 -25.55 -34.16 17.07
CA PRO A 243 -26.07 -34.24 15.72
C PRO A 243 -25.21 -35.12 14.81
N GLY A 244 -25.86 -35.95 13.99
CA GLY A 244 -25.16 -36.79 13.03
C GLY A 244 -25.91 -38.07 12.68
N VAL A 245 -25.28 -38.84 11.80
CA VAL A 245 -25.73 -40.17 11.38
C VAL A 245 -24.83 -41.23 11.98
N TYR A 246 -25.40 -42.12 12.78
CA TYR A 246 -24.69 -43.20 13.45
C TYR A 246 -25.09 -44.55 12.84
N SER A 247 -24.10 -45.42 12.64
CA SER A 247 -24.31 -46.81 12.24
C SER A 247 -24.49 -47.65 13.49
N ILE A 248 -25.66 -48.24 13.68
CA ILE A 248 -26.01 -48.97 14.90
C ILE A 248 -26.02 -50.49 14.63
N PRO A 249 -25.22 -51.30 15.35
CA PRO A 249 -25.20 -52.74 15.17
C PRO A 249 -26.46 -53.44 15.73
N ALA A 250 -26.65 -54.69 15.34
CA ALA A 250 -27.81 -55.49 15.75
C ALA A 250 -27.78 -55.88 17.24
N THR A 251 -26.60 -56.07 17.82
CA THR A 251 -26.41 -56.47 19.23
C THR A 251 -25.51 -55.49 19.97
N GLY A 252 -25.49 -55.54 21.30
CA GLY A 252 -24.58 -54.75 22.14
C GLY A 252 -24.96 -53.27 22.30
N VAL A 253 -26.19 -52.88 21.96
CA VAL A 253 -26.68 -51.51 22.09
C VAL A 253 -28.01 -51.49 22.84
N GLU A 254 -28.06 -50.75 23.94
CA GLU A 254 -29.24 -50.58 24.78
C GLU A 254 -30.20 -49.48 24.27
N ASN A 255 -31.43 -49.47 24.78
CA ASN A 255 -32.49 -48.52 24.44
C ASN A 255 -32.85 -48.42 22.95
N LYS A 256 -32.63 -49.52 22.20
CA LYS A 256 -33.10 -49.65 20.83
C LYS A 256 -34.60 -49.99 20.79
N PRO A 257 -35.34 -49.47 19.80
CA PRO A 257 -36.74 -49.85 19.60
C PRO A 257 -36.89 -51.28 19.04
N LEU A 258 -35.86 -51.79 18.35
CA LEU A 258 -35.82 -53.14 17.78
C LEU A 258 -34.42 -53.77 17.87
N PRO A 259 -34.32 -55.11 17.91
CA PRO A 259 -33.06 -55.86 17.94
C PRO A 259 -32.40 -55.98 16.55
N ASN A 260 -32.59 -55.00 15.67
CA ASN A 260 -32.05 -54.98 14.31
C ASN A 260 -30.85 -54.02 14.22
N SER A 261 -30.01 -54.18 13.21
CA SER A 261 -29.09 -53.13 12.78
C SER A 261 -29.87 -52.01 12.10
N GLY A 262 -29.33 -50.80 12.13
CA GLY A 262 -30.00 -49.65 11.56
C GLY A 262 -29.12 -48.41 11.51
N SER A 263 -29.69 -47.34 10.96
CA SER A 263 -29.09 -46.01 11.01
C SER A 263 -29.85 -45.17 12.02
N LEU A 264 -29.13 -44.54 12.93
CA LEU A 264 -29.68 -43.54 13.84
C LEU A 264 -29.34 -42.16 13.33
N ILE A 265 -30.35 -41.33 13.11
CA ILE A 265 -30.19 -39.91 12.81
C ILE A 265 -30.53 -39.14 14.08
N VAL A 266 -29.59 -38.35 14.57
CA VAL A 266 -29.75 -37.51 15.76
C VAL A 266 -29.80 -36.06 15.34
N ASN A 267 -30.85 -35.37 15.76
CA ASN A 267 -31.01 -33.92 15.62
C ASN A 267 -30.97 -33.28 17.01
N LYS A 268 -30.32 -32.12 17.14
CA LYS A 268 -30.30 -31.33 18.37
C LYS A 268 -30.57 -29.86 18.03
N ASP A 269 -31.51 -29.26 18.72
CA ASP A 269 -31.78 -27.82 18.67
C ASP A 269 -32.06 -27.28 20.08
N GLN A 270 -32.45 -26.00 20.18
CA GLN A 270 -32.83 -25.39 21.46
C GLN A 270 -34.00 -26.11 22.16
N GLY A 271 -34.82 -26.87 21.42
CA GLY A 271 -35.98 -27.60 21.93
C GLY A 271 -35.69 -29.02 22.42
N GLY A 272 -34.46 -29.52 22.27
CA GLY A 272 -34.03 -30.82 22.76
C GLY A 272 -33.38 -31.70 21.69
N ILE A 273 -33.36 -33.01 21.94
CA ILE A 273 -32.75 -33.99 21.03
C ILE A 273 -33.86 -34.83 20.40
N ARG A 274 -33.81 -35.08 19.10
CA ARG A 274 -34.71 -35.99 18.39
C ARG A 274 -33.91 -37.08 17.73
N GLN A 275 -34.38 -38.30 17.89
CA GLN A 275 -33.77 -39.48 17.32
C GLN A 275 -34.73 -40.13 16.35
N GLN A 276 -34.22 -40.46 15.17
CA GLN A 276 -34.88 -41.31 14.20
C GLN A 276 -34.03 -42.57 14.02
N PHE A 277 -34.56 -43.72 14.40
CA PHE A 277 -33.93 -45.01 14.15
C PHE A 277 -34.59 -45.67 12.94
N GLN A 278 -33.82 -45.82 11.86
CA GLN A 278 -34.28 -46.41 10.62
C GLN A 278 -33.70 -47.81 10.46
N THR A 279 -34.58 -48.76 10.14
CA THR A 279 -34.24 -50.12 9.71
C THR A 279 -34.71 -50.31 8.27
N GLU A 280 -34.49 -51.49 7.69
CA GLU A 280 -35.06 -51.86 6.38
C GLU A 280 -36.60 -51.81 6.37
N ARG A 281 -37.23 -52.13 7.49
CA ARG A 281 -38.67 -52.40 7.55
C ARG A 281 -39.49 -51.25 8.08
N THR A 282 -38.91 -50.46 8.97
CA THR A 282 -39.64 -49.42 9.69
C THR A 282 -38.74 -48.31 10.21
N ILE A 283 -39.37 -47.21 10.62
CA ILE A 283 -38.73 -46.04 11.20
C ILE A 283 -39.35 -45.82 12.58
N PHE A 284 -38.51 -45.59 13.58
CA PHE A 284 -38.94 -45.16 14.90
C PHE A 284 -38.45 -43.75 15.17
N ILE A 285 -39.25 -42.99 15.89
CA ILE A 285 -38.89 -41.65 16.34
C ILE A 285 -39.08 -41.54 17.85
N ARG A 286 -38.20 -40.80 18.51
CA ARG A 286 -38.37 -40.36 19.90
C ARG A 286 -37.71 -39.01 20.12
N GLN A 287 -37.98 -38.41 21.26
CA GLN A 287 -37.36 -37.14 21.65
C GLN A 287 -36.88 -37.17 23.10
N PHE A 288 -35.85 -36.38 23.39
CA PHE A 288 -35.42 -36.03 24.73
C PHE A 288 -35.73 -34.54 24.94
N GLY A 289 -36.56 -34.23 25.93
CA GLY A 289 -36.97 -32.86 26.23
C GLY A 289 -37.98 -32.80 27.38
N GLY A 290 -38.51 -31.61 27.64
CA GLY A 290 -39.41 -31.34 28.77
C GLY A 290 -38.69 -30.85 30.04
N ILE A 291 -39.45 -30.48 31.07
CA ILE A 291 -38.96 -30.05 32.37
C ILE A 291 -39.64 -30.90 33.46
N PRO A 292 -38.92 -31.82 34.14
CA PRO A 292 -37.54 -32.24 33.88
C PRO A 292 -37.42 -33.00 32.54
N SER A 293 -36.23 -32.96 31.93
CA SER A 293 -36.02 -33.57 30.61
C SER A 293 -35.88 -35.09 30.72
N ASN A 294 -36.64 -35.82 29.91
CA ASN A 294 -36.58 -37.28 29.81
C ASN A 294 -36.74 -37.74 28.35
N TRP A 295 -36.30 -38.97 28.06
CA TRP A 295 -36.59 -39.63 26.78
C TRP A 295 -38.05 -40.05 26.74
N THR A 296 -38.72 -39.74 25.64
CA THR A 296 -40.03 -40.34 25.34
C THR A 296 -39.86 -41.77 24.87
N ASP A 297 -40.91 -42.56 25.00
CA ASP A 297 -41.01 -43.86 24.35
C ASP A 297 -40.80 -43.73 22.83
N TRP A 298 -40.26 -44.79 22.24
CA TRP A 298 -40.14 -44.91 20.80
C TRP A 298 -41.52 -45.03 20.17
N LYS A 299 -41.79 -44.19 19.16
CA LYS A 299 -42.99 -44.25 18.34
C LYS A 299 -42.64 -44.81 16.98
N GLU A 300 -43.32 -45.87 16.58
CA GLU A 300 -43.19 -46.42 15.23
C GLU A 300 -43.94 -45.56 14.21
N VAL A 301 -43.31 -45.27 13.08
CA VAL A 301 -43.94 -44.61 11.95
C VAL A 301 -44.69 -45.66 11.14
N ALA A 302 -46.01 -45.53 11.05
CA ALA A 302 -46.83 -46.47 10.31
C ALA A 302 -46.62 -46.34 8.79
N PHE A 303 -46.36 -47.47 8.13
CA PHE A 303 -46.36 -47.58 6.68
C PHE A 303 -47.79 -47.90 6.18
N ILE A 304 -48.07 -47.65 4.90
CA ILE A 304 -49.41 -47.82 4.29
C ILE A 304 -50.07 -49.19 4.55
N THR A 305 -49.28 -50.24 4.79
CA THR A 305 -49.77 -51.59 5.14
C THR A 305 -50.26 -51.72 6.58
N ASN A 306 -49.95 -50.73 7.44
CA ASN A 306 -50.20 -50.75 8.89
C ASN A 306 -51.30 -49.75 9.30
N VAL A 307 -51.90 -49.03 8.35
CA VAL A 307 -53.03 -48.12 8.57
C VAL A 307 -54.26 -48.64 7.82
N VAL A 308 -55.43 -48.53 8.47
CA VAL A 308 -56.71 -48.86 7.84
C VAL A 308 -56.91 -47.91 6.66
N ASN A 309 -56.88 -48.45 5.44
CA ASN A 309 -57.11 -47.67 4.23
C ASN A 309 -58.59 -47.25 4.15
N LEU A 310 -58.86 -45.94 4.11
CA LEU A 310 -60.22 -45.39 4.10
C LEU A 310 -60.78 -45.19 2.69
N THR A 311 -60.04 -45.51 1.63
CA THR A 311 -60.51 -45.28 0.25
C THR A 311 -61.40 -46.39 -0.31
N GLU A 312 -61.49 -47.55 0.35
CA GLU A 312 -62.40 -48.64 -0.05
C GLU A 312 -63.19 -49.17 1.16
N PRO A 313 -64.48 -49.57 1.00
CA PRO A 313 -65.27 -50.15 2.07
C PRO A 313 -64.56 -51.35 2.71
N GLN A 314 -64.31 -51.28 4.02
CA GLN A 314 -63.67 -52.36 4.77
C GLN A 314 -64.70 -53.12 5.63
N SER A 315 -64.60 -54.44 5.67
CA SER A 315 -65.31 -55.28 6.63
C SER A 315 -64.34 -55.76 7.72
N ILE A 316 -64.60 -55.41 8.99
CA ILE A 316 -63.88 -55.98 10.13
C ILE A 316 -64.66 -57.20 10.62
N ALA A 317 -64.05 -58.38 10.59
CA ALA A 317 -64.55 -59.55 11.29
C ALA A 317 -64.13 -59.48 12.76
N GLY A 318 -65.09 -59.36 13.68
CA GLY A 318 -64.86 -59.41 15.12
C GLY A 318 -65.71 -58.44 15.94
N THR A 319 -65.88 -58.74 17.23
CA THR A 319 -66.56 -57.87 18.20
C THR A 319 -65.59 -56.81 18.70
N LYS A 320 -65.84 -55.53 18.39
CA LYS A 320 -65.07 -54.40 18.94
C LYS A 320 -65.90 -53.69 20.01
N ASN A 321 -65.45 -53.78 21.26
CA ASN A 321 -66.06 -53.07 22.38
C ASN A 321 -65.55 -51.63 22.38
N PHE A 322 -66.39 -50.69 21.96
CA PHE A 322 -66.04 -49.28 22.04
C PHE A 322 -66.34 -48.75 23.46
N ILE A 323 -65.35 -48.13 24.10
CA ILE A 323 -65.50 -47.48 25.42
C ILE A 323 -66.38 -46.22 25.30
N GLU A 324 -66.40 -45.61 24.11
CA GLU A 324 -67.18 -44.43 23.77
C GLU A 324 -67.94 -44.64 22.45
N ARG A 325 -69.02 -43.89 22.23
CA ARG A 325 -69.85 -44.07 21.04
C ARG A 325 -69.05 -43.69 19.78
N PRO A 326 -68.98 -44.56 18.77
CA PRO A 326 -68.30 -44.23 17.53
C PRO A 326 -69.05 -43.11 16.78
N LEU A 327 -68.28 -42.10 16.35
CA LEU A 327 -68.76 -40.94 15.60
C LEU A 327 -68.25 -41.01 14.15
N VAL A 328 -69.11 -40.66 13.18
CA VAL A 328 -68.71 -40.41 11.79
C VAL A 328 -69.13 -38.98 11.45
N GLY A 329 -68.17 -38.11 11.14
CA GLY A 329 -68.44 -36.70 10.86
C GLY A 329 -69.05 -35.92 12.03
N GLY A 330 -68.79 -36.36 13.28
CA GLY A 330 -69.38 -35.77 14.48
C GLY A 330 -70.79 -36.25 14.81
N ILE A 331 -71.34 -37.22 14.06
CA ILE A 331 -72.68 -37.77 14.22
C ILE A 331 -72.59 -39.21 14.74
N GLU A 332 -73.40 -39.56 15.75
CA GLU A 332 -73.48 -40.93 16.28
C GLU A 332 -74.05 -41.90 15.24
N VAL A 333 -73.41 -43.06 15.09
CA VAL A 333 -73.66 -44.00 13.98
C VAL A 333 -74.91 -44.87 14.18
N ALA A 334 -75.58 -44.84 15.34
CA ALA A 334 -76.85 -45.54 15.54
C ALA A 334 -77.72 -44.92 16.65
N THR A 335 -78.89 -44.39 16.29
CA THR A 335 -79.97 -44.01 17.23
C THR A 335 -80.92 -45.20 17.44
N VAL A 336 -81.26 -45.49 18.69
CA VAL A 336 -82.10 -46.63 19.15
C VAL A 336 -83.53 -46.63 18.57
N ASP A 337 -83.94 -45.59 17.84
CA ASP A 337 -85.29 -45.41 17.28
C ASP A 337 -85.64 -46.29 16.06
N GLN A 338 -84.75 -47.18 15.63
CA GLN A 338 -84.96 -48.07 14.46
C GLN A 338 -85.03 -49.57 14.79
N LEU A 339 -85.21 -49.96 16.06
CA LEU A 339 -85.46 -51.35 16.43
C LEU A 339 -86.93 -51.54 16.89
N GLU A 340 -87.77 -51.89 15.91
CA GLU A 340 -89.02 -52.67 15.94
C GLU A 340 -90.01 -52.44 17.11
N ASN A 341 -91.16 -51.82 16.81
CA ASN A 341 -92.31 -51.64 17.73
C ASN A 341 -93.12 -52.94 17.98
N GLU A 342 -92.67 -54.08 17.46
CA GLU A 342 -93.38 -55.36 17.47
C GLU A 342 -92.53 -56.43 18.16
N VAL A 343 -93.13 -57.19 19.10
CA VAL A 343 -92.46 -58.24 19.87
C VAL A 343 -93.29 -59.51 19.81
N ILE A 344 -92.70 -60.62 19.34
CA ILE A 344 -93.37 -61.94 19.34
C ILE A 344 -93.45 -62.48 20.77
N LEU A 345 -94.64 -62.93 21.19
CA LEU A 345 -94.97 -63.32 22.56
C LEU A 345 -95.10 -64.84 22.75
N ASN A 346 -95.07 -65.66 21.71
CA ASN A 346 -95.12 -67.11 21.80
C ASN A 346 -93.98 -67.76 20.97
N THR A 347 -93.47 -68.90 21.43
CA THR A 347 -92.35 -69.60 20.77
C THR A 347 -92.79 -70.70 19.79
N ARG A 348 -94.07 -71.09 19.85
CA ARG A 348 -94.69 -72.12 19.02
C ARG A 348 -96.18 -71.86 18.84
N SER A 349 -96.80 -72.50 17.86
CA SER A 349 -98.26 -72.47 17.73
C SER A 349 -98.96 -73.13 18.92
N ILE A 350 -100.14 -72.61 19.28
CA ILE A 350 -100.94 -72.99 20.46
C ILE A 350 -102.33 -73.42 20.01
N GLY A 351 -102.76 -74.62 20.38
CA GLY A 351 -104.11 -75.15 20.11
C GLY A 351 -104.90 -75.48 21.38
N LEU A 352 -106.14 -75.97 21.21
CA LEU A 352 -107.00 -76.33 22.34
C LEU A 352 -106.42 -77.49 23.18
N ALA A 353 -105.70 -78.44 22.55
CA ALA A 353 -105.04 -79.54 23.26
C ALA A 353 -103.91 -79.09 24.21
N ASP A 354 -103.34 -77.89 24.01
CA ASP A 354 -102.20 -77.39 24.80
C ASP A 354 -102.60 -76.84 26.18
N GLY A 355 -103.89 -76.64 26.43
CA GLY A 355 -104.38 -76.09 27.70
C GLY A 355 -103.97 -74.63 27.91
N VAL A 356 -103.38 -74.32 29.07
CA VAL A 356 -102.87 -72.98 29.41
C VAL A 356 -101.38 -72.91 29.06
N VAL A 357 -101.00 -71.97 28.20
CA VAL A 357 -99.62 -71.78 27.73
C VAL A 357 -99.09 -70.41 28.18
N ALA A 358 -97.85 -70.39 28.67
CA ALA A 358 -97.17 -69.14 29.04
C ALA A 358 -96.59 -68.42 27.81
N LEU A 359 -96.74 -67.11 27.78
CA LEU A 359 -96.16 -66.18 26.82
C LEU A 359 -94.80 -65.67 27.32
N LEU A 360 -93.98 -65.22 26.37
CA LEU A 360 -92.64 -64.67 26.57
C LEU A 360 -92.66 -63.35 27.38
N ASP A 361 -93.76 -62.61 27.33
CA ASP A 361 -93.94 -61.36 28.08
C ASP A 361 -95.43 -61.14 28.38
N SER A 362 -95.73 -60.23 29.32
CA SER A 362 -97.11 -59.86 29.66
C SER A 362 -97.73 -58.98 28.58
N ILE A 363 -98.98 -59.26 28.20
CA ILE A 363 -99.71 -58.45 27.21
C ILE A 363 -99.93 -57.01 27.68
N GLU A 364 -99.91 -56.75 28.99
CA GLU A 364 -100.04 -55.42 29.60
C GLU A 364 -98.97 -54.43 29.12
N ASN A 365 -97.85 -54.93 28.62
CA ASN A 365 -96.75 -54.10 28.14
C ASN A 365 -97.03 -53.51 26.74
N TYR A 366 -98.09 -53.95 26.06
CA TYR A 366 -98.36 -53.67 24.66
C TYR A 366 -99.71 -52.95 24.48
N GLU A 367 -99.81 -52.05 23.50
CA GLU A 367 -101.04 -51.28 23.21
C GLU A 367 -101.97 -51.93 22.19
N ALA A 368 -101.45 -52.91 21.45
CA ALA A 368 -102.25 -53.77 20.61
C ALA A 368 -101.59 -55.13 20.55
N LEU A 369 -102.41 -56.14 20.32
CA LEU A 369 -101.94 -57.48 19.97
C LEU A 369 -102.36 -57.76 18.54
N ARG A 370 -101.42 -58.20 17.72
CA ARG A 370 -101.73 -58.86 16.45
C ARG A 370 -101.65 -60.36 16.69
N ILE A 371 -102.75 -61.05 16.43
CA ILE A 371 -102.88 -62.48 16.66
C ILE A 371 -103.07 -63.13 15.30
N GLU A 372 -102.12 -63.96 14.93
CA GLU A 372 -102.15 -64.78 13.73
C GLU A 372 -102.62 -66.17 14.13
N TYR A 373 -103.62 -66.68 13.43
CA TYR A 373 -104.25 -67.95 13.73
C TYR A 373 -104.57 -68.71 12.44
N SER A 374 -104.62 -70.03 12.54
CA SER A 374 -104.90 -70.90 11.40
C SER A 374 -105.95 -71.95 11.73
N TYR A 375 -106.69 -72.36 10.70
CA TYR A 375 -107.56 -73.52 10.70
C TYR A 375 -107.23 -74.42 9.50
N GLN A 376 -106.82 -75.67 9.76
CA GLN A 376 -106.44 -76.64 8.73
C GLN A 376 -105.59 -76.02 7.58
N SER A 377 -104.53 -75.29 7.95
CA SER A 377 -103.58 -74.62 7.05
C SER A 377 -104.04 -73.31 6.38
N ASN A 378 -105.27 -72.86 6.62
CA ASN A 378 -105.72 -71.52 6.23
C ASN A 378 -105.41 -70.52 7.35
N SER A 379 -104.51 -69.57 7.10
CA SER A 379 -104.10 -68.55 8.07
C SER A 379 -104.89 -67.25 7.90
N SER A 380 -105.19 -66.60 9.01
CA SER A 380 -105.75 -65.26 9.09
C SER A 380 -105.09 -64.52 10.24
N SER A 381 -105.19 -63.19 10.24
CA SER A 381 -104.72 -62.36 11.35
C SER A 381 -105.83 -61.45 11.85
N ALA A 382 -105.82 -61.18 13.16
CA ALA A 382 -106.65 -60.16 13.77
C ALA A 382 -105.78 -59.26 14.63
N GLN A 383 -105.85 -57.96 14.39
CA GLN A 383 -105.29 -56.97 15.30
C GLN A 383 -106.36 -56.49 16.26
N LYS A 384 -106.07 -56.56 17.56
CA LYS A 384 -106.93 -56.06 18.63
C LYS A 384 -106.19 -54.95 19.36
N ILE A 385 -106.81 -53.77 19.41
CA ILE A 385 -106.35 -52.70 20.29
C ILE A 385 -106.47 -53.22 21.71
N HIS A 386 -105.36 -53.20 22.44
CA HIS A 386 -105.24 -53.70 23.78
C HIS A 386 -104.87 -52.54 24.69
N LEU A 387 -105.80 -52.08 25.52
CA LEU A 387 -105.61 -50.91 26.39
C LEU A 387 -104.68 -51.20 27.60
N LYS A 388 -103.68 -52.08 27.42
CA LYS A 388 -102.80 -52.59 28.48
C LYS A 388 -103.59 -53.22 29.63
N SER A 389 -104.66 -53.93 29.27
CA SER A 389 -105.49 -54.67 30.23
C SER A 389 -104.76 -55.94 30.68
N GLN A 390 -105.03 -56.42 31.89
CA GLN A 390 -104.51 -57.73 32.31
C GLN A 390 -105.14 -58.88 31.51
N SER A 391 -106.26 -58.66 30.81
CA SER A 391 -106.92 -59.69 30.02
C SER A 391 -107.43 -59.20 28.67
N LEU A 392 -107.43 -60.11 27.71
CA LEU A 392 -108.05 -59.97 26.40
C LEU A 392 -108.71 -61.29 26.01
N THR A 393 -110.02 -61.26 25.79
CA THR A 393 -110.75 -62.35 25.15
C THR A 393 -110.86 -62.06 23.67
N PHE A 394 -110.48 -63.01 22.82
CA PHE A 394 -110.70 -62.92 21.39
C PHE A 394 -111.43 -64.14 20.86
N ARG A 395 -112.42 -63.87 20.01
CA ARG A 395 -113.16 -64.87 19.27
C ARG A 395 -112.77 -64.78 17.81
N PHE A 396 -112.61 -65.93 17.18
CA PHE A 396 -112.45 -66.01 15.74
C PHE A 396 -113.29 -67.15 15.18
N SER A 397 -113.70 -66.96 13.94
CA SER A 397 -114.45 -67.94 13.17
C SER A 397 -113.77 -68.11 11.82
N ALA A 398 -113.81 -69.32 11.30
CA ALA A 398 -113.28 -69.63 9.98
C ALA A 398 -114.25 -70.55 9.24
N ILE A 399 -114.23 -70.46 7.91
CA ILE A 399 -114.94 -71.39 7.03
C ILE A 399 -113.88 -72.13 6.25
N ASN A 400 -113.94 -73.47 6.25
CA ASN A 400 -113.16 -74.28 5.34
C ASN A 400 -114.06 -74.89 4.29
N ILE A 401 -113.75 -74.63 3.03
CA ILE A 401 -114.47 -75.16 1.87
C ILE A 401 -113.60 -76.26 1.31
N TYR A 402 -114.09 -77.51 1.33
CA TYR A 402 -113.36 -78.65 0.81
C TYR A 402 -113.47 -78.68 -0.73
N ASP A 403 -112.34 -78.87 -1.42
CA ASP A 403 -112.24 -78.94 -2.89
C ASP A 403 -112.26 -80.39 -3.43
N ASP A 404 -112.83 -81.31 -2.65
CA ASP A 404 -112.96 -82.73 -3.00
C ASP A 404 -114.40 -83.03 -3.49
N PRO A 405 -114.59 -83.62 -4.68
CA PRO A 405 -115.89 -84.04 -5.19
C PRO A 405 -116.71 -84.96 -4.26
N ALA A 406 -116.06 -85.64 -3.31
CA ALA A 406 -116.72 -86.49 -2.31
C ALA A 406 -117.15 -85.75 -1.04
N SER A 407 -116.64 -84.53 -0.81
CA SER A 407 -117.02 -83.72 0.35
C SER A 407 -118.41 -83.11 0.16
N LYS A 408 -119.26 -83.24 1.19
CA LYS A 408 -120.64 -82.74 1.13
C LYS A 408 -120.79 -81.24 1.50
N GLY A 409 -119.71 -80.49 1.69
CA GLY A 409 -119.84 -79.04 1.92
C GLY A 409 -118.66 -78.39 2.62
N TYR A 410 -118.97 -77.45 3.53
CA TYR A 410 -118.03 -76.63 4.29
C TYR A 410 -118.08 -76.99 5.78
N ASP A 411 -116.98 -76.72 6.48
CA ASP A 411 -116.93 -76.73 7.95
C ASP A 411 -116.85 -75.30 8.47
N LEU A 412 -117.64 -74.99 9.50
CA LEU A 412 -117.60 -73.72 10.22
C LEU A 412 -116.88 -73.93 11.55
N LEU A 413 -115.77 -73.22 11.75
CA LEU A 413 -115.08 -73.16 13.03
C LEU A 413 -115.55 -71.94 13.82
N GLU A 414 -115.79 -72.12 15.11
CA GLU A 414 -115.78 -71.04 16.10
C GLU A 414 -114.85 -71.39 17.26
N SER A 415 -113.92 -70.49 17.56
CA SER A 415 -112.99 -70.62 18.68
C SER A 415 -113.03 -69.38 19.58
N LEU A 416 -112.95 -69.60 20.88
CA LEU A 416 -112.84 -68.56 21.90
C LEU A 416 -111.56 -68.76 22.68
N VAL A 417 -110.75 -67.71 22.79
CA VAL A 417 -109.47 -67.75 23.48
C VAL A 417 -109.38 -66.58 24.45
N ASP A 418 -108.88 -66.88 25.65
CA ASP A 418 -108.52 -65.87 26.64
C ASP A 418 -107.01 -65.75 26.75
N ILE A 419 -106.53 -64.52 26.76
CA ILE A 419 -105.15 -64.18 27.13
C ILE A 419 -105.23 -63.36 28.42
N ASN A 420 -104.56 -63.82 29.48
CA ASN A 420 -104.50 -63.16 30.77
C ASN A 420 -103.03 -63.01 31.20
N LYS A 421 -102.57 -61.76 31.33
CA LYS A 421 -101.18 -61.38 31.58
C LYS A 421 -100.24 -62.01 30.56
N ASN A 422 -99.48 -63.00 30.99
CA ASN A 422 -98.54 -63.76 30.17
C ASN A 422 -99.04 -65.19 29.94
N GLN A 423 -100.34 -65.44 29.93
CA GLN A 423 -100.91 -66.77 29.70
C GLN A 423 -102.00 -66.71 28.65
N VAL A 424 -102.07 -67.73 27.79
CA VAL A 424 -103.11 -67.89 26.78
C VAL A 424 -103.76 -69.27 26.90
N LYS A 425 -105.08 -69.32 26.72
CA LYS A 425 -105.87 -70.54 26.80
C LYS A 425 -107.03 -70.50 25.81
N PHE A 426 -107.20 -71.56 25.03
CA PHE A 426 -108.45 -71.80 24.32
C PHE A 426 -109.53 -72.25 25.30
N ASN A 427 -110.65 -71.54 25.31
CA ASN A 427 -111.83 -71.91 26.09
C ASN A 427 -112.66 -72.98 25.38
N TYR A 428 -112.83 -72.84 24.06
CA TYR A 428 -113.41 -73.88 23.21
C TYR A 428 -112.96 -73.69 21.77
N SER A 429 -113.07 -74.76 20.99
CA SER A 429 -112.89 -74.77 19.55
C SER A 429 -113.88 -75.77 18.96
N LYS A 430 -114.99 -75.25 18.41
CA LYS A 430 -116.11 -76.06 17.92
C LYS A 430 -116.15 -76.01 16.41
N VAL A 431 -116.39 -77.16 15.80
CA VAL A 431 -116.60 -77.30 14.37
C VAL A 431 -118.04 -77.74 14.13
N VAL A 432 -118.74 -77.00 13.28
CA VAL A 432 -120.05 -77.36 12.77
C VAL A 432 -119.84 -77.90 11.36
N ALA A 433 -120.02 -79.20 11.20
CA ALA A 433 -119.98 -79.83 9.88
C ALA A 433 -121.23 -79.45 9.07
N TYR A 434 -121.17 -79.57 7.74
CA TYR A 434 -122.32 -79.40 6.84
C TYR A 434 -123.60 -80.17 7.30
N THR A 435 -123.43 -81.30 7.98
CA THR A 435 -124.54 -82.13 8.49
C THR A 435 -125.24 -81.53 9.72
N GLY A 436 -124.73 -80.42 10.27
CA GLY A 436 -125.20 -79.80 11.51
C GLY A 436 -124.62 -80.44 12.78
N ALA A 437 -123.77 -81.46 12.66
CA ALA A 437 -123.08 -82.07 13.79
C ALA A 437 -122.03 -81.09 14.37
N ILE A 438 -121.99 -80.98 15.70
CA ILE A 438 -121.02 -80.14 16.43
C ILE A 438 -120.01 -81.05 17.09
N THR A 439 -118.74 -80.94 16.70
CA THR A 439 -117.61 -81.65 17.34
C THR A 439 -116.62 -80.66 17.94
N GLU A 440 -115.91 -81.10 18.98
CA GLU A 440 -114.82 -80.32 19.59
C GLU A 440 -113.48 -80.83 19.07
N GLU A 441 -112.88 -80.06 18.17
CA GLU A 441 -111.70 -80.49 17.43
C GLU A 441 -110.48 -79.79 17.99
N LYS A 442 -109.68 -80.54 18.76
CA LYS A 442 -108.64 -79.96 19.63
C LYS A 442 -107.39 -79.45 18.90
N ASN A 443 -107.18 -79.90 17.65
CA ASN A 443 -105.92 -79.69 16.93
C ASN A 443 -106.06 -78.94 15.59
N TRP A 444 -107.29 -78.64 15.16
CA TRP A 444 -107.53 -78.04 13.85
C TRP A 444 -107.39 -76.53 13.83
N ALA A 445 -107.68 -75.86 14.96
CA ALA A 445 -107.48 -74.42 15.14
C ALA A 445 -106.22 -74.16 15.97
N ARG A 446 -105.41 -73.19 15.54
CA ARG A 446 -104.15 -72.80 16.21
C ARG A 446 -104.00 -71.29 16.23
N ILE A 447 -103.36 -70.78 17.27
CA ILE A 447 -102.71 -69.47 17.25
C ILE A 447 -101.27 -69.71 16.83
N ASP A 448 -100.84 -69.13 15.74
CA ASP A 448 -99.50 -69.29 15.21
C ASP A 448 -98.53 -68.26 15.81
N CYS A 449 -98.98 -67.01 15.89
CA CYS A 449 -98.18 -65.92 16.42
C CYS A 449 -99.03 -64.93 17.21
N ILE A 450 -98.52 -64.46 18.34
CA ILE A 450 -99.05 -63.33 19.10
C ILE A 450 -97.96 -62.27 19.12
N ILE A 451 -98.23 -61.11 18.54
CA ILE A 451 -97.27 -60.02 18.40
C ILE A 451 -97.77 -58.84 19.25
N GLY A 452 -96.99 -58.47 20.25
CA GLY A 452 -97.19 -57.29 21.08
C GLY A 452 -96.70 -56.03 20.37
N ILE A 453 -97.59 -55.06 20.16
CA ILE A 453 -97.27 -53.79 19.50
C ILE A 453 -97.19 -52.68 20.54
N ARG A 454 -96.03 -52.04 20.67
CA ARG A 454 -95.82 -50.88 21.56
C ARG A 454 -96.32 -49.60 20.91
N ARG A 455 -96.76 -48.62 21.70
CA ARG A 455 -97.10 -47.28 21.18
C ARG A 455 -95.86 -46.67 20.55
N ALA A 456 -95.90 -46.43 19.24
CA ALA A 456 -94.99 -45.45 18.66
C ALA A 456 -95.28 -44.08 19.30
N PRO A 457 -94.28 -43.33 19.79
CA PRO A 457 -94.52 -41.98 20.26
C PRO A 457 -95.20 -41.16 19.16
N LYS A 458 -96.29 -40.45 19.50
CA LYS A 458 -96.94 -39.51 18.58
C LYS A 458 -95.92 -38.43 18.21
N LEU A 459 -95.26 -38.60 17.08
CA LEU A 459 -94.47 -37.55 16.45
C LEU A 459 -95.44 -36.53 15.85
N TYR A 460 -95.92 -35.59 16.68
CA TYR A 460 -96.36 -34.31 16.12
C TYR A 460 -95.11 -33.64 15.56
N LYS A 461 -94.93 -33.70 14.22
CA LYS A 461 -94.06 -32.74 13.55
C LYS A 461 -94.66 -31.35 13.82
N LYS A 462 -93.95 -30.54 14.60
CA LYS A 462 -94.15 -29.10 14.61
C LYS A 462 -93.34 -28.48 13.48
#